data_AF-A0A7C5SA91-F1
#
_entry.id   AF-A0A7C5SA91-F1
#
_cell.length_a   1.000
_cell.length_b   1.000
_cell.length_c   1.000
_cell.angle_alpha   90.00
_cell.angle_beta   90.00
_cell.angle_gamma   90.00
#
_symmetry.space_group_name_H-M   'P 1'
#
loop_
_entity.id
_entity.type
_entity.pdbx_description
1 polymer ?
#
loop_
_entity_poly.entity_id
_entity_poly.type
_entity_poly.pdbx_seq_one_letter_code
_entity_poly.pdbx_strand_id
1 'polypeptide(L)'
;MIEAIVLGVIQGLTEFIPVSSTAHLILVPWLFGWQGDVNSLTFDIALHGGTLLALLVYFARDLYDMLFRRPWVLFLLIVATVPAAVVGVLFEDLVATTLRSPLVISASLVIFGLYMLISEKKQSSRAFSEIRLMDAVMIGMAQAVALIPGVSRSGITI
;
A
#
# COMPACT_ATOMS: atom_id res chain seq x y z
N MET A 1 6.98 23.17 -7.25
CA MET A 1 6.11 22.73 -8.38
C MET A 1 6.73 21.57 -9.13
N ILE A 2 8.02 21.67 -9.49
CA ILE A 2 8.75 20.56 -10.12
C ILE A 2 8.83 19.36 -9.18
N GLU A 3 9.09 19.59 -7.88
CA GLU A 3 9.15 18.53 -6.86
C GLU A 3 7.83 17.75 -6.79
N ALA A 4 6.70 18.46 -6.82
CA ALA A 4 5.37 17.86 -6.76
C ALA A 4 5.07 17.01 -8.02
N ILE A 5 5.49 17.46 -9.21
CA ILE A 5 5.36 16.68 -10.44
C ILE A 5 6.21 15.41 -10.37
N VAL A 6 7.46 15.53 -9.90
CA VAL A 6 8.37 14.39 -9.75
C VAL A 6 7.80 13.36 -8.77
N LEU A 7 7.34 13.79 -7.59
CA LEU A 7 6.73 12.89 -6.61
C LEU A 7 5.41 12.29 -7.10
N GLY A 8 4.61 13.04 -7.87
CA GLY A 8 3.40 12.52 -8.50
C GLY A 8 3.71 11.42 -9.51
N VAL A 9 4.74 11.59 -10.34
CA VAL A 9 5.20 10.55 -11.27
C VAL A 9 5.72 9.33 -10.51
N ILE A 10 6.55 9.54 -9.49
CA ILE A 10 7.07 8.47 -8.63
C ILE A 10 5.92 7.69 -8.00
N GLN A 11 4.96 8.36 -7.37
CA GLN A 11 3.80 7.72 -6.76
C GLN A 11 3.03 6.89 -7.79
N GLY A 12 2.70 7.49 -8.94
CA GLY A 12 1.93 6.80 -9.98
C GLY A 12 2.62 5.54 -10.51
N LEU A 13 3.95 5.55 -10.60
CA LEU A 13 4.73 4.39 -11.06
C LEU A 13 4.94 3.33 -9.96
N THR A 14 5.09 3.74 -8.71
CA THR A 14 5.54 2.86 -7.62
C THR A 14 4.40 2.30 -6.77
N GLU A 15 3.21 2.93 -6.77
CA GLU A 15 2.08 2.49 -5.94
C GLU A 15 1.62 1.06 -6.28
N PHE A 16 1.66 0.70 -7.57
CA PHE A 16 1.11 -0.57 -8.06
C PHE A 16 2.15 -1.68 -8.19
N ILE A 17 3.44 -1.35 -8.11
CA ILE A 17 4.55 -2.31 -8.22
C ILE A 17 5.04 -2.62 -6.80
N PRO A 18 5.49 -3.85 -6.48
CA PRO A 18 5.93 -4.22 -5.15
C PRO A 18 7.30 -3.63 -4.74
N VAL A 19 7.43 -2.29 -4.76
CA VAL A 19 8.67 -1.54 -4.48
C VAL A 19 8.54 -0.47 -3.39
N SER A 20 7.38 -0.37 -2.73
CA SER A 20 7.07 0.59 -1.67
C SER A 20 7.12 2.05 -2.12
N SER A 21 5.96 2.57 -2.54
CA SER A 21 5.79 3.98 -2.91
C SER A 21 6.11 4.95 -1.77
N THR A 22 5.66 4.64 -0.54
CA THR A 22 5.93 5.44 0.65
C THR A 22 7.43 5.61 0.92
N ALA A 23 8.24 4.58 0.64
CA ALA A 23 9.69 4.71 0.79
C ALA A 23 10.27 5.73 -0.19
N HIS A 24 9.81 5.72 -1.45
CA HIS A 24 10.27 6.68 -2.45
C HIS A 24 9.81 8.09 -2.12
N LEU A 25 8.56 8.26 -1.66
CA LEU A 25 8.02 9.56 -1.26
C LEU A 25 8.74 10.18 -0.07
N ILE A 26 9.35 9.39 0.81
CA ILE A 26 10.10 9.91 1.97
C ILE A 26 11.60 10.05 1.66
N LEU A 27 12.19 9.06 1.01
CA LEU A 27 13.64 9.04 0.76
C LEU A 27 14.06 10.02 -0.34
N VAL A 28 13.24 10.26 -1.36
CA VAL A 28 13.59 11.23 -2.43
C VAL A 28 13.66 12.66 -1.88
N PRO A 29 12.63 13.19 -1.20
CA PRO A 29 12.73 14.51 -0.56
C PRO A 29 13.88 14.58 0.44
N TRP A 30 14.10 13.52 1.23
CA TRP A 30 15.20 13.46 2.19
C TRP A 30 16.58 13.54 1.51
N LEU A 31 16.80 12.79 0.42
CA LEU A 31 18.06 12.75 -0.32
C LEU A 31 18.39 14.09 -0.99
N PHE A 32 17.38 14.75 -1.55
CA PHE A 32 17.54 16.04 -2.23
C PHE A 32 17.35 17.26 -1.30
N GLY A 33 17.10 17.03 0.00
CA GLY A 33 16.89 18.10 0.97
C GLY A 33 15.65 18.96 0.70
N TRP A 34 14.62 18.40 0.05
CA TRP A 34 13.39 19.12 -0.24
C TRP A 34 12.62 19.45 1.04
N GLN A 35 12.18 20.70 1.13
CA GLN A 35 11.43 21.23 2.28
C GLN A 35 10.05 21.74 1.88
N GLY A 36 9.22 22.02 2.88
CA GLY A 36 7.85 22.48 2.69
C GLY A 36 6.86 21.35 2.49
N ASP A 37 5.73 21.66 1.87
CA ASP A 37 4.57 20.77 1.82
C ASP A 37 4.84 19.42 1.14
N VAL A 38 5.78 19.36 0.19
CA VAL A 38 6.14 18.13 -0.53
C VAL A 38 6.79 17.06 0.36
N ASN A 39 7.24 17.41 1.56
CA ASN A 39 7.78 16.50 2.57
C ASN A 39 6.80 16.32 3.76
N SER A 40 5.51 16.57 3.54
CA SER A 40 4.47 16.44 4.56
C SER A 40 3.66 15.15 4.37
N LEU A 41 3.17 14.60 5.49
CA LEU A 41 2.24 13.48 5.46
C LEU A 41 0.98 13.81 4.64
N THR A 42 0.49 15.04 4.72
CA THR A 42 -0.70 15.50 3.99
C THR A 42 -0.49 15.43 2.48
N PHE A 43 0.71 15.79 2.00
CA PHE A 43 1.03 15.69 0.58
C PHE A 43 1.11 14.24 0.11
N ASP A 44 1.71 13.35 0.90
CA ASP A 44 1.70 11.92 0.60
C ASP A 44 0.26 11.39 0.49
N ILE A 45 -0.62 11.76 1.44
CA ILE A 45 -2.03 11.36 1.42
C ILE A 45 -2.72 11.87 0.16
N ALA A 46 -2.45 13.12 -0.26
CA ALA A 46 -3.02 13.68 -1.48
C ALA A 46 -2.58 12.91 -2.74
N LEU A 47 -1.30 12.50 -2.81
CA LEU A 47 -0.78 11.68 -3.90
C LEU A 47 -1.43 10.29 -3.93
N HIS A 48 -1.64 9.65 -2.77
CA HIS A 48 -2.39 8.40 -2.68
C HIS A 48 -3.86 8.58 -3.09
N GLY A 49 -4.45 9.74 -2.81
CA GLY A 49 -5.78 10.10 -3.32
C GLY A 49 -5.83 10.12 -4.85
N GLY A 50 -4.77 10.61 -5.49
CA GLY A 50 -4.62 10.58 -6.95
C GLY A 50 -4.56 9.16 -7.53
N THR A 51 -3.76 8.27 -6.93
CA THR A 51 -3.68 6.87 -7.38
C THR A 51 -4.94 6.08 -7.07
N LEU A 52 -5.62 6.37 -5.95
CA LEU A 52 -6.93 5.80 -5.63
C LEU A 52 -7.97 6.21 -6.69
N LEU A 53 -8.01 7.49 -7.07
CA LEU A 53 -8.91 7.95 -8.13
C LEU A 53 -8.62 7.23 -9.46
N ALA A 54 -7.34 7.04 -9.80
CA ALA A 54 -6.97 6.28 -10.99
C ALA A 54 -7.49 4.83 -10.94
N LEU A 55 -7.39 4.15 -9.79
CA LEU A 55 -7.96 2.81 -9.61
C LEU A 55 -9.48 2.79 -9.72
N LEU A 56 -10.18 3.75 -9.12
CA LEU A 56 -11.65 3.83 -9.19
C LEU A 56 -12.14 4.01 -10.63
N VAL A 57 -11.43 4.83 -11.42
CA VAL A 57 -11.75 5.02 -12.85
C VAL A 57 -11.41 3.78 -13.67
N TYR A 58 -10.21 3.21 -13.47
CA TYR A 58 -9.74 2.05 -14.23
C TYR A 58 -10.63 0.82 -13.99
N PHE A 59 -10.95 0.53 -12.73
CA PHE A 59 -11.77 -0.62 -12.32
C PHE A 59 -13.26 -0.27 -12.16
N ALA A 60 -13.75 0.83 -12.73
CA ALA A 60 -15.14 1.28 -12.54
C ALA A 60 -16.17 0.20 -12.90
N ARG A 61 -15.91 -0.58 -13.96
CA ARG A 61 -16.80 -1.68 -14.39
C ARG A 61 -16.73 -2.87 -13.44
N ASP A 62 -15.54 -3.27 -13.01
CA ASP A 62 -15.35 -4.35 -12.04
C ASP A 62 -15.98 -4.02 -10.68
N LEU A 63 -15.88 -2.76 -10.24
CA LEU A 63 -16.54 -2.26 -9.03
C LEU A 63 -18.06 -2.32 -9.16
N TYR A 64 -18.61 -1.93 -10.31
CA TYR A 64 -20.04 -2.06 -10.58
C TYR A 64 -20.49 -3.54 -10.52
N ASP A 65 -19.75 -4.44 -11.19
CA ASP A 65 -20.05 -5.86 -11.16
C ASP A 65 -19.90 -6.46 -9.75
N MET A 66 -18.90 -6.04 -8.97
CA MET A 66 -18.76 -6.43 -7.55
C MET A 66 -19.96 -6.00 -6.72
N LEU A 67 -20.44 -4.77 -6.92
CA LEU A 67 -21.54 -4.20 -6.15
C LEU A 67 -22.88 -4.87 -6.46
N PHE A 68 -23.18 -5.13 -7.74
CA PHE A 68 -24.50 -5.60 -8.15
C PHE A 68 -24.58 -7.08 -8.52
N ARG A 69 -23.46 -7.70 -8.92
CA ARG A 69 -23.45 -9.06 -9.46
C ARG A 69 -22.63 -10.04 -8.63
N ARG A 70 -21.63 -9.56 -7.87
CA ARG A 70 -20.73 -10.39 -7.06
C ARG A 70 -20.57 -9.84 -5.63
N PRO A 71 -21.66 -9.69 -4.86
CA PRO A 71 -21.62 -9.08 -3.53
C PRO A 71 -20.73 -9.84 -2.55
N TRP A 72 -20.53 -11.15 -2.75
CA TRP A 72 -19.58 -11.94 -1.98
C TRP A 72 -18.14 -11.44 -2.11
N VAL A 73 -17.72 -11.06 -3.32
CA VAL A 73 -16.36 -10.55 -3.54
C VAL A 73 -16.19 -9.17 -2.88
N LEU A 74 -17.22 -8.32 -2.95
CA LEU A 74 -17.23 -7.05 -2.23
C LEU A 74 -17.15 -7.25 -0.71
N PHE A 75 -17.87 -8.24 -0.17
CA PHE A 75 -17.81 -8.59 1.24
C PHE A 75 -16.40 -9.03 1.66
N LEU A 76 -15.74 -9.90 0.87
CA LEU A 76 -14.37 -10.32 1.13
C LEU A 76 -13.39 -9.13 1.09
N LEU A 77 -13.58 -8.18 0.17
CA LEU A 77 -12.75 -6.97 0.10
C LEU A 77 -12.93 -6.11 1.36
N ILE A 78 -14.16 -5.92 1.84
CA ILE A 78 -14.42 -5.21 3.10
C ILE A 78 -13.76 -5.92 4.28
N VAL A 79 -13.88 -7.26 4.36
CA VAL A 79 -13.24 -8.02 5.44
C VAL A 79 -11.73 -7.87 5.40
N ALA A 80 -11.11 -7.86 4.20
CA ALA A 80 -9.68 -7.67 4.06
C ALA A 80 -9.22 -6.27 4.51
N THR A 81 -10.02 -5.22 4.34
CA THR A 81 -9.60 -3.86 4.77
C THR A 81 -9.70 -3.64 6.28
N VAL A 82 -10.55 -4.38 6.99
CA VAL A 82 -10.83 -4.16 8.43
C VAL A 82 -9.59 -4.28 9.31
N PRO A 83 -8.76 -5.35 9.26
CA PRO A 83 -7.60 -5.45 10.15
C PRO A 83 -6.61 -4.29 9.97
N ALA A 84 -6.31 -3.91 8.74
CA ALA A 84 -5.41 -2.79 8.45
C ALA A 84 -6.00 -1.45 8.94
N ALA A 85 -7.31 -1.23 8.80
CA ALA A 85 -7.95 -0.03 9.31
C ALA A 85 -7.90 0.03 10.86
N VAL A 86 -8.16 -1.09 11.53
CA VAL A 86 -8.10 -1.19 13.00
C VAL A 86 -6.67 -0.90 13.49
N VAL A 87 -5.67 -1.55 12.92
CA VAL A 87 -4.27 -1.32 13.29
C VAL A 87 -3.85 0.12 12.95
N GLY A 88 -4.30 0.66 11.82
CA GLY A 88 -4.02 2.04 11.42
C GLY A 88 -4.52 3.06 12.44
N VAL A 89 -5.74 2.89 12.96
CA VAL A 89 -6.30 3.77 13.99
C VAL A 89 -5.62 3.57 15.35
N LEU A 90 -5.34 2.32 15.73
CA LEU A 90 -4.70 2.03 17.03
C LEU A 90 -3.25 2.49 17.12
N PHE A 91 -2.53 2.54 16.00
CA PHE A 91 -1.10 2.85 15.93
C PHE A 91 -0.79 4.10 15.09
N GLU A 92 -1.77 5.00 14.90
CA GLU A 92 -1.64 6.20 14.07
C GLU A 92 -0.40 7.04 14.44
N ASP A 93 -0.23 7.35 15.73
CA ASP A 93 0.91 8.15 16.22
C ASP A 93 2.25 7.50 15.91
N LEU A 94 2.34 6.17 16.06
CA LEU A 94 3.57 5.41 15.79
C LEU A 94 3.93 5.44 14.30
N VAL A 95 2.92 5.26 13.44
CA VAL A 95 3.05 5.27 11.97
C VAL A 95 3.37 6.67 11.47
N ALA A 96 2.77 7.71 12.04
CA ALA A 96 2.96 9.09 11.62
C ALA A 96 4.30 9.70 12.09
N THR A 97 4.96 9.11 13.10
CA THR A 97 6.19 9.66 13.69
C THR A 97 7.38 8.73 13.54
N THR A 98 7.46 7.70 14.39
CA THR A 98 8.66 6.88 14.61
C THR A 98 9.01 6.05 13.38
N LEU A 99 7.98 5.51 12.72
CA LEU A 99 8.17 4.62 11.58
C LEU A 99 8.55 5.34 10.28
N ARG A 100 8.40 6.67 10.21
CA ARG A 100 8.78 7.48 9.03
C ARG A 100 10.25 7.88 9.00
N SER A 101 11.05 7.46 9.98
CA SER A 101 12.48 7.76 9.95
C SER A 101 13.16 7.05 8.75
N PRO A 102 14.08 7.72 8.03
CA PRO A 102 14.77 7.13 6.88
C PRO A 102 15.47 5.80 7.18
N LEU A 103 16.00 5.65 8.41
CA LEU A 103 16.64 4.43 8.86
C LEU A 103 15.65 3.26 8.96
N VAL A 104 14.47 3.47 9.56
CA VAL A 104 13.42 2.44 9.66
C VAL A 104 12.92 2.05 8.27
N ILE A 105 12.71 3.03 7.38
CA ILE A 105 12.26 2.79 6.01
C ILE A 105 13.29 1.95 5.25
N SER A 106 14.57 2.32 5.34
CA SER A 106 15.65 1.63 4.65
C SER A 106 15.80 0.19 5.15
N ALA A 107 15.76 -0.02 6.47
CA ALA A 107 15.78 -1.36 7.05
C ALA A 107 14.56 -2.19 6.62
N SER A 108 13.37 -1.57 6.61
CA SER A 108 12.12 -2.23 6.20
C SER A 108 12.15 -2.64 4.74
N LEU A 109 12.68 -1.81 3.84
CA LEU A 109 12.89 -2.16 2.42
C LEU A 109 13.77 -3.40 2.25
N VAL A 110 14.89 -3.47 2.98
CA VAL A 110 15.80 -4.62 2.90
C VAL A 110 15.12 -5.88 3.43
N ILE A 111 14.54 -5.81 4.62
CA ILE A 111 13.86 -6.95 5.26
C ILE A 111 12.72 -7.46 4.38
N PHE A 112 11.89 -6.55 3.88
CA PHE A 112 10.74 -6.89 3.05
C PHE A 112 11.14 -7.40 1.66
N GLY A 113 12.19 -6.82 1.05
CA GLY A 113 12.74 -7.32 -0.21
C GLY A 113 13.28 -8.75 -0.09
N LEU A 114 13.95 -9.06 1.02
CA LEU A 114 14.39 -10.44 1.32
C LEU A 114 13.20 -11.38 1.55
N TYR A 115 12.16 -10.91 2.26
CA TYR A 115 10.93 -11.68 2.47
C TYR A 115 10.25 -12.04 1.14
N MET A 116 10.14 -11.08 0.21
CA MET A 116 9.58 -11.32 -1.12
C MET A 116 10.38 -12.35 -1.92
N LEU A 117 11.72 -12.23 -1.90
CA LEU A 117 12.61 -13.17 -2.60
C LEU A 117 12.47 -14.61 -2.09
N ILE A 118 12.19 -14.80 -0.81
CA ILE A 118 11.94 -16.12 -0.22
C ILE A 118 10.52 -16.62 -0.58
N SER A 119 9.56 -15.72 -0.68
CA SER A 119 8.14 -16.03 -0.90
C SER A 119 7.83 -16.43 -2.34
N GLU A 120 8.62 -15.98 -3.32
CA GLU A 120 8.46 -16.30 -4.75
C GLU A 120 8.39 -17.81 -5.06
N LYS A 121 9.00 -18.64 -4.21
CA LYS A 121 9.02 -20.11 -4.36
C LYS A 121 7.70 -20.80 -4.01
N LYS A 122 6.71 -20.09 -3.48
CA LYS A 122 5.41 -20.63 -3.03
C LYS A 122 4.26 -20.08 -3.86
N GLN A 123 4.16 -20.51 -5.12
CA GLN A 123 3.02 -20.13 -5.96
C GLN A 123 1.83 -21.05 -5.69
N SER A 124 0.74 -20.49 -5.16
CA SER A 124 -0.54 -21.19 -4.98
C SER A 124 -1.34 -21.11 -6.28
N SER A 125 -1.83 -22.25 -6.79
CA SER A 125 -2.59 -22.35 -8.05
C SER A 125 -4.10 -22.25 -7.86
N ARG A 126 -4.57 -21.66 -6.75
CA ARG A 126 -6.01 -21.58 -6.44
C ARG A 126 -6.72 -20.57 -7.34
N ALA A 127 -7.87 -20.95 -7.89
CA ALA A 127 -8.68 -20.07 -8.72
C ALA A 127 -9.34 -18.97 -7.87
N PHE A 128 -9.61 -17.81 -8.48
CA PHE A 128 -10.26 -16.68 -7.81
C PHE A 128 -11.65 -17.03 -7.24
N SER A 129 -12.35 -18.01 -7.83
CA SER A 129 -13.63 -18.52 -7.33
C SER A 129 -13.53 -19.31 -6.02
N GLU A 130 -12.32 -19.71 -5.62
CA GLU A 130 -12.09 -20.52 -4.42
C GLU A 130 -11.68 -19.69 -3.20
N ILE A 131 -11.60 -18.36 -3.34
CA ILE A 131 -11.21 -17.47 -2.24
C ILE A 131 -12.22 -17.58 -1.10
N ARG A 132 -11.70 -17.91 0.09
CA ARG A 132 -12.48 -18.09 1.32
C ARG A 132 -12.36 -16.85 2.19
N LEU A 133 -13.26 -16.76 3.17
CA LEU A 133 -13.22 -15.73 4.20
C LEU A 133 -11.87 -15.68 4.92
N MET A 134 -11.26 -16.85 5.20
CA MET A 134 -9.96 -16.92 5.85
C MET A 134 -8.85 -16.27 5.00
N ASP A 135 -8.92 -16.40 3.68
CA ASP A 135 -7.95 -15.76 2.78
C ASP A 135 -8.05 -14.24 2.87
N ALA A 136 -9.28 -13.69 2.90
CA ALA A 136 -9.50 -12.26 3.10
C ALA A 136 -8.97 -11.75 4.45
N VAL A 137 -9.18 -12.50 5.54
CA VAL A 137 -8.63 -12.15 6.86
C VAL A 137 -7.10 -12.16 6.85
N MET A 138 -6.48 -13.18 6.24
CA MET A 138 -5.02 -13.26 6.13
C MET A 138 -4.45 -12.11 5.29
N ILE A 139 -5.09 -11.77 4.17
CA ILE A 139 -4.73 -10.60 3.35
C ILE A 139 -4.84 -9.33 4.19
N GLY A 140 -5.90 -9.17 4.99
CA GLY A 140 -6.04 -7.99 5.84
C GLY A 140 -4.98 -7.88 6.93
N MET A 141 -4.60 -9.01 7.55
CA MET A 141 -3.48 -9.04 8.49
C MET A 141 -2.15 -8.70 7.81
N ALA A 142 -1.93 -9.19 6.59
CA ALA A 142 -0.79 -8.81 5.76
C ALA A 142 -0.80 -7.31 5.43
N GLN A 143 -1.95 -6.73 5.09
CA GLN A 143 -2.10 -5.29 4.86
C GLN A 143 -1.80 -4.45 6.11
N ALA A 144 -2.11 -4.97 7.31
CA ALA A 144 -1.73 -4.28 8.55
C ALA A 144 -0.20 -4.16 8.71
N VAL A 145 0.56 -5.16 8.25
CA VAL A 145 2.04 -5.07 8.21
C VAL A 145 2.52 -3.99 7.24
N ALA A 146 1.78 -3.72 6.17
CA ALA A 146 2.09 -2.63 5.22
C ALA A 146 1.92 -1.22 5.81
N LEU A 147 1.44 -1.08 7.05
CA LEU A 147 1.49 0.20 7.76
C LEU A 147 2.92 0.60 8.15
N ILE A 148 3.86 -0.35 8.16
CA ILE A 148 5.29 -0.05 8.34
C ILE A 148 5.83 0.57 7.03
N PRO A 149 6.23 1.85 7.03
CA PRO A 149 6.80 2.51 5.86
C PRO A 149 8.03 1.74 5.36
N GLY A 150 8.04 1.39 4.07
CA GLY A 150 9.05 0.50 3.48
C GLY A 150 8.52 -0.88 3.11
N VAL A 151 7.45 -1.35 3.75
CA VAL A 151 6.72 -2.55 3.30
C VAL A 151 5.80 -2.16 2.15
N SER A 152 5.90 -2.86 1.01
CA SER A 152 4.98 -2.60 -0.11
C SER A 152 3.63 -3.27 0.12
N ARG A 153 2.55 -2.49 0.12
CA ARG A 153 1.18 -3.02 0.26
C ARG A 153 0.83 -4.01 -0.84
N SER A 154 1.17 -3.71 -2.09
CA SER A 154 0.96 -4.62 -3.22
C SER A 154 1.78 -5.89 -3.04
N GLY A 155 3.04 -5.78 -2.58
CA GLY A 155 3.93 -6.92 -2.39
C GLY A 155 3.53 -7.85 -1.25
N ILE A 156 3.03 -7.36 -0.12
CA ILE A 156 2.70 -8.21 1.04
C ILE A 156 1.39 -8.97 0.83
N THR A 157 0.52 -8.50 -0.07
CA THR A 157 -0.79 -9.11 -0.36
C THR A 157 -0.79 -10.09 -1.53
N ILE A 158 0.29 -10.14 -2.31
CA ILE A 158 0.48 -11.02 -3.49
C ILE A 158 1.31 -12.23 -3.08
#